data_AF-A0A957J4G0-F1
#
_entry.id   AF-A0A957J4G0-F1
#
_cell.length_a   1.000
_cell.length_b   1.000
_cell.length_c   1.000
_cell.angle_alpha   90.00
_cell.angle_beta   90.00
_cell.angle_gamma   90.00
#
_symmetry.space_group_name_H-M   'P 1'
#
loop_
_entity.id
_entity.type
_entity.pdbx_description
1 polymer ?
#
loop_
_entity_poly.entity_id
_entity_poly.type
_entity_poly.pdbx_seq_one_letter_code
_entity_poly.pdbx_strand_id
1 'polypeptide(L)'
;GYNYTYWDIEESGSPDFDTMRQYAAVVWFGGEYGRIKDISDAAQAQTIMDYLDLGGRFFYIAQEHTFYYGDDGQCDTPRWGGTGPCPFTEQYLGIADWIEDQQAEVTYGVAGNEVGDGLGPIVMAYPPGLFDNSDHITGTIQASLAFSATDDLPLGDVNDVAYTVISSTAPFRTMFMATPLEAMPANDAADVMYAVMQWFGVAGLAEGLTLSPPQATAVGLAGDTVTYTLRIRNLSAFSDTFSLAIAESVWPTAILAADGSAPITQLGPIAPQATADFLVTVQVPLGAGTGAESISRIQAVSQSGTPFNDESVLTTKARMVYYALDSDQCDSGVHFDWVDATAGDRWDLDDSPPLPEYVQVQLPESFVFYNQSYDAIWINDHATVLFGDDNLYDDAFPSGEPPIPNSTILDPNGAIYLNWGTSYWHPTSQPPETAVYTFHDTSQGRNWFVIEYHQYPNLLGSGYDTMEVILDLDSYEITLQYQTVVYHNFAVVGIENQTGLEGILYVNDQVPLQNILHDELALHFGVGQPPDVYEVAFVPAEAAATGVPNSTVEYLLTLAHTSNLT
;
A
#
# COMPACT_ATOMS: atom_id res chain seq x y z
N GLY A 1 -9.05 -14.31 21.00
CA GLY A 1 -9.52 -15.02 22.22
C GLY A 1 -8.41 -15.72 23.01
N TYR A 2 -7.13 -15.39 22.79
CA TYR A 2 -6.00 -15.88 23.59
C TYR A 2 -5.29 -14.69 24.20
N ASN A 3 -4.81 -14.82 25.44
CA ASN A 3 -3.93 -13.82 26.03
C ASN A 3 -2.52 -14.04 25.52
N TYR A 4 -1.89 -12.98 25.02
CA TYR A 4 -0.53 -13.02 24.50
C TYR A 4 0.22 -11.78 24.95
N THR A 5 1.54 -11.86 24.87
CA THR A 5 2.46 -10.73 24.92
C THR A 5 3.19 -10.66 23.59
N TYR A 6 3.65 -9.48 23.21
CA TYR A 6 4.45 -9.27 22.01
C TYR A 6 5.92 -9.05 22.40
N TRP A 7 6.84 -9.56 21.58
CA TRP A 7 8.27 -9.37 21.74
C TRP A 7 8.86 -8.95 20.40
N ASP A 8 9.41 -7.74 20.36
CA ASP A 8 10.08 -7.20 19.18
C ASP A 8 11.58 -7.51 19.26
N ILE A 9 12.07 -8.34 18.34
CA ILE A 9 13.48 -8.73 18.29
C ILE A 9 14.40 -7.61 17.79
N GLU A 10 13.88 -6.66 17.00
CA GLU A 10 14.66 -5.52 16.52
C GLU A 10 14.91 -4.51 17.65
N GLU A 11 13.92 -4.32 18.53
CA GLU A 11 14.05 -3.43 19.67
C GLU A 11 14.74 -4.09 20.87
N SER A 12 14.42 -5.36 21.15
CA SER A 12 14.80 -6.03 22.41
C SER A 12 15.86 -7.12 22.26
N GLY A 13 16.26 -7.45 21.03
CA GLY A 13 17.10 -8.62 20.71
C GLY A 13 16.34 -9.94 20.84
N SER A 14 16.99 -11.05 20.50
CA SER A 14 16.38 -12.37 20.61
C SER A 14 16.07 -12.77 22.07
N PRO A 15 14.88 -13.35 22.35
CA PRO A 15 14.48 -13.76 23.69
C PRO A 15 15.32 -14.95 24.18
N ASP A 16 15.74 -14.88 25.44
CA ASP A 16 16.46 -15.97 26.09
C ASP A 16 15.53 -17.12 26.52
N PHE A 17 16.14 -18.24 26.92
CA PHE A 17 15.44 -19.44 27.37
C PHE A 17 14.50 -19.17 28.56
N ASP A 18 14.94 -18.35 29.53
CA ASP A 18 14.17 -18.02 30.72
C ASP A 18 12.91 -17.20 30.38
N THR A 19 12.97 -16.41 29.32
CA THR A 19 11.82 -15.68 28.76
C THR A 19 10.87 -16.65 28.04
N MET A 20 11.38 -17.46 27.11
CA MET A 20 10.55 -18.37 26.31
C MET A 20 9.79 -19.39 27.17
N ARG A 21 10.42 -19.98 28.18
CA ARG A 21 9.81 -21.03 29.01
C ARG A 21 8.67 -20.56 29.91
N GLN A 22 8.38 -19.26 29.96
CA GLN A 22 7.24 -18.71 30.69
C GLN A 22 5.93 -18.85 29.90
N TYR A 23 6.00 -19.12 28.60
CA TYR A 23 4.85 -19.18 27.71
C TYR A 23 4.38 -20.62 27.48
N ALA A 24 3.05 -20.78 27.39
CA ALA A 24 2.43 -22.08 27.11
C ALA A 24 2.61 -22.51 25.65
N ALA A 25 2.88 -21.56 24.75
CA ALA A 25 3.30 -21.75 23.37
C ALA A 25 3.99 -20.47 22.93
N VAL A 26 4.89 -20.58 21.96
CA VAL A 26 5.55 -19.44 21.31
C VAL A 26 5.17 -19.45 19.83
N VAL A 27 4.72 -18.31 19.32
CA VAL A 27 4.50 -18.07 17.89
C VAL A 27 5.65 -17.20 17.42
N TRP A 28 6.33 -17.63 16.37
CA TRP A 28 7.44 -16.92 15.77
C TRP A 28 7.15 -16.74 14.28
N PHE A 29 7.18 -15.50 13.81
CA PHE A 29 6.90 -15.15 12.42
C PHE A 29 7.92 -14.11 11.94
N GLY A 30 8.38 -14.25 10.69
CA GLY A 30 9.44 -13.43 10.11
C GLY A 30 9.03 -12.56 8.91
N GLY A 31 7.77 -12.61 8.47
CA GLY A 31 7.30 -11.87 7.29
C GLY A 31 8.04 -12.22 5.98
N GLU A 32 8.22 -11.22 5.11
CA GLU A 32 8.84 -11.31 3.77
C GLU A 32 10.27 -11.84 3.79
N TYR A 33 11.09 -11.36 4.72
CA TYR A 33 12.50 -11.74 4.81
C TYR A 33 12.74 -12.94 5.72
N GLY A 34 11.68 -13.52 6.31
CA GLY A 34 11.72 -14.77 7.07
C GLY A 34 12.78 -14.84 8.18
N ARG A 35 13.28 -13.69 8.65
CA ARG A 35 14.42 -13.69 9.57
C ARG A 35 13.92 -13.91 10.99
N ILE A 36 14.34 -15.02 11.57
CA ILE A 36 14.97 -14.89 12.88
C ILE A 36 16.30 -14.20 12.58
N LYS A 37 16.44 -12.92 12.91
CA LYS A 37 17.70 -12.17 12.74
C LYS A 37 18.93 -12.91 13.31
N ASP A 38 18.68 -13.90 14.19
CA ASP A 38 19.68 -14.66 14.92
C ASP A 38 19.55 -16.21 14.84
N ILE A 39 18.83 -16.87 13.93
CA ILE A 39 18.95 -18.36 13.87
C ILE A 39 20.25 -18.82 13.17
N SER A 40 20.89 -17.92 12.41
CA SER A 40 22.30 -18.06 12.02
C SER A 40 23.26 -17.87 13.20
N ASP A 41 22.76 -17.40 14.37
CA ASP A 41 23.44 -17.57 15.65
C ASP A 41 23.01 -18.93 16.24
N ALA A 42 23.93 -19.89 16.20
CA ALA A 42 23.73 -21.21 16.79
C ALA A 42 23.26 -21.16 18.25
N ALA A 43 23.50 -20.06 18.98
CA ALA A 43 22.98 -19.86 20.33
C ALA A 43 21.44 -19.72 20.39
N GLN A 44 20.80 -19.09 19.41
CA GLN A 44 19.34 -18.94 19.40
C GLN A 44 18.64 -20.24 19.02
N ALA A 45 19.14 -20.93 17.99
CA ALA A 45 18.66 -22.27 17.64
C ALA A 45 18.74 -23.21 18.85
N GLN A 46 19.86 -23.17 19.59
CA GLN A 46 20.02 -23.94 20.82
C GLN A 46 19.01 -23.53 21.91
N THR A 47 18.75 -22.24 22.09
CA THR A 47 17.75 -21.74 23.05
C THR A 47 16.35 -22.27 22.76
N ILE A 48 15.95 -22.30 21.49
CA ILE A 48 14.65 -22.84 21.07
C ILE A 48 14.61 -24.37 21.26
N MET A 49 15.68 -25.08 20.90
CA MET A 49 15.78 -26.53 21.14
C MET A 49 15.68 -26.86 22.63
N ASP A 50 16.36 -26.12 23.51
CA ASP A 50 16.28 -26.30 24.97
C ASP A 50 14.86 -26.08 25.50
N TYR A 51 14.14 -25.08 24.96
CA TYR A 51 12.72 -24.85 25.27
C TYR A 51 11.84 -26.02 24.82
N LEU A 52 12.06 -26.54 23.60
CA LEU A 52 11.32 -27.68 23.06
C LEU A 52 11.63 -28.97 23.83
N ASP A 53 12.86 -29.21 24.24
CA ASP A 53 13.23 -30.39 25.04
C ASP A 53 12.50 -30.45 26.39
N LEU A 54 12.05 -29.31 26.92
CA LEU A 54 11.18 -29.25 28.10
C LEU A 54 9.69 -29.47 27.82
N GLY A 55 9.32 -29.79 26.58
CA GLY A 55 7.93 -29.96 26.15
C GLY A 55 7.26 -28.67 25.69
N GLY A 56 8.06 -27.67 25.28
CA GLY A 56 7.56 -26.44 24.67
C GLY A 56 6.69 -26.69 23.45
N ARG A 57 5.85 -25.70 23.11
CA ARG A 57 5.12 -25.66 21.84
C ARG A 57 5.54 -24.47 21.01
N PHE A 58 5.82 -24.69 19.73
CA PHE A 58 6.42 -23.68 18.86
C PHE A 58 5.74 -23.67 17.50
N PHE A 59 5.13 -22.55 17.14
CA PHE A 59 4.58 -22.31 15.82
C PHE A 59 5.49 -21.34 15.09
N TYR A 60 6.10 -21.79 14.00
CA TYR A 60 7.09 -21.05 13.25
C TYR A 60 6.64 -20.84 11.81
N ILE A 61 6.64 -19.57 11.39
CA ILE A 61 6.20 -19.12 10.08
C ILE A 61 7.36 -18.39 9.42
N ALA A 62 7.89 -18.95 8.33
CA ALA A 62 8.97 -18.35 7.57
C ALA A 62 9.00 -18.93 6.16
N GLN A 63 8.78 -18.04 5.17
CA GLN A 63 8.93 -18.37 3.76
C GLN A 63 10.37 -18.73 3.42
N GLU A 64 11.33 -17.99 3.97
CA GLU A 64 12.76 -18.06 3.61
C GLU A 64 13.62 -18.84 4.62
N HIS A 65 13.01 -19.72 5.44
CA HIS A 65 13.79 -20.53 6.39
C HIS A 65 14.83 -21.37 5.66
N THR A 66 14.59 -21.75 4.41
CA THR A 66 15.46 -22.70 3.71
C THR A 66 16.58 -22.05 2.88
N PHE A 67 16.42 -20.77 2.49
CA PHE A 67 17.40 -19.97 1.73
C PHE A 67 18.61 -19.50 2.55
N TYR A 68 18.37 -18.92 3.74
CA TYR A 68 19.45 -18.31 4.54
C TYR A 68 20.31 -19.31 5.34
N TYR A 69 19.94 -20.60 5.36
CA TYR A 69 20.77 -21.65 5.98
C TYR A 69 21.97 -22.09 5.13
N GLY A 70 22.12 -21.57 3.91
CA GLY A 70 23.27 -21.84 3.06
C GLY A 70 24.58 -21.12 3.42
N ASP A 71 24.61 -20.33 4.51
CA ASP A 71 25.70 -19.36 4.80
C ASP A 71 26.18 -19.32 6.28
N ASP A 72 25.86 -20.33 7.12
CA ASP A 72 26.21 -20.34 8.55
C ASP A 72 27.32 -21.35 8.91
N GLY A 73 28.45 -20.92 9.47
CA GLY A 73 29.60 -21.81 9.74
C GLY A 73 29.40 -22.93 10.78
N GLN A 74 28.20 -23.10 11.37
CA GLN A 74 27.89 -24.12 12.38
C GLN A 74 26.81 -25.12 11.93
N CYS A 75 25.94 -24.75 10.99
CA CYS A 75 25.01 -25.63 10.26
C CYS A 75 25.28 -25.68 8.74
N ASP A 76 26.38 -25.08 8.27
CA ASP A 76 26.95 -25.19 6.93
C ASP A 76 27.31 -26.64 6.64
N THR A 77 26.45 -27.32 5.90
CA THR A 77 27.00 -28.10 4.82
C THR A 77 26.89 -27.27 3.57
N PRO A 78 28.00 -26.92 2.89
CA PRO A 78 27.87 -26.67 1.47
C PRO A 78 27.26 -27.95 0.89
N ARG A 79 26.36 -27.79 -0.08
CA ARG A 79 25.79 -28.85 -0.95
C ARG A 79 26.88 -29.74 -1.62
N TRP A 80 28.17 -29.52 -1.30
CA TRP A 80 29.38 -30.21 -1.70
C TRP A 80 30.38 -30.49 -0.54
N GLY A 81 29.95 -31.13 0.56
CA GLY A 81 30.85 -32.02 1.33
C GLY A 81 31.17 -31.71 2.81
N GLY A 82 30.26 -31.07 3.57
CA GLY A 82 30.35 -30.92 5.03
C GLY A 82 29.37 -31.81 5.83
N THR A 83 29.47 -31.84 7.16
CA THR A 83 28.83 -32.84 8.07
C THR A 83 27.39 -32.53 8.48
N GLY A 84 26.41 -33.26 7.93
CA GLY A 84 25.09 -33.56 8.55
C GLY A 84 24.07 -32.41 8.65
N PRO A 85 22.76 -32.70 8.61
CA PRO A 85 21.69 -31.71 8.66
C PRO A 85 21.60 -30.97 10.01
N CYS A 86 21.12 -29.72 9.98
CA CYS A 86 20.83 -28.91 11.17
C CYS A 86 19.83 -29.65 12.10
N PRO A 87 20.19 -29.93 13.36
CA PRO A 87 19.29 -30.65 14.28
C PRO A 87 17.95 -29.94 14.48
N PHE A 88 17.93 -28.61 14.51
CA PHE A 88 16.69 -27.85 14.66
C PHE A 88 15.73 -28.09 13.47
N THR A 89 16.22 -27.90 12.24
CA THR A 89 15.43 -28.09 11.01
C THR A 89 14.94 -29.53 10.86
N GLU A 90 15.82 -30.52 11.00
CA GLU A 90 15.46 -31.92 10.76
C GLU A 90 14.66 -32.52 11.92
N GLN A 91 15.08 -32.31 13.17
CA GLN A 91 14.53 -33.04 14.32
C GLN A 91 13.39 -32.30 15.02
N TYR A 92 13.41 -30.96 15.02
CA TYR A 92 12.41 -30.16 15.71
C TYR A 92 11.36 -29.58 14.76
N LEU A 93 11.74 -29.10 13.57
CA LEU A 93 10.76 -28.67 12.55
C LEU A 93 10.27 -29.84 11.68
N GLY A 94 11.03 -30.93 11.61
CA GLY A 94 10.64 -32.12 10.86
C GLY A 94 10.85 -31.98 9.36
N ILE A 95 11.79 -31.16 8.90
CA ILE A 95 12.06 -30.89 7.48
C ILE A 95 13.28 -31.69 7.02
N ALA A 96 13.11 -32.52 6.00
CA ALA A 96 14.14 -33.40 5.44
C ALA A 96 14.80 -32.83 4.18
N ASP A 97 14.05 -32.10 3.35
CA ASP A 97 14.50 -31.51 2.08
C ASP A 97 13.59 -30.34 1.70
N TRP A 98 13.99 -29.52 0.74
CA TRP A 98 13.21 -28.36 0.30
C TRP A 98 13.52 -27.94 -1.14
N ILE A 99 12.59 -27.18 -1.73
CA ILE A 99 12.74 -26.46 -2.99
C ILE A 99 12.28 -25.03 -2.73
N GLU A 100 13.17 -24.08 -3.03
CA GLU A 100 12.96 -22.66 -2.79
C GLU A 100 12.03 -22.02 -3.84
N ASP A 101 11.39 -20.91 -3.47
CA ASP A 101 10.62 -20.04 -4.37
C ASP A 101 9.57 -20.78 -5.20
N GLN A 102 8.79 -21.66 -4.56
CA GLN A 102 7.75 -22.46 -5.24
C GLN A 102 6.38 -21.82 -5.27
N GLN A 103 6.19 -20.69 -4.55
CA GLN A 103 4.94 -19.94 -4.46
C GLN A 103 3.79 -20.72 -3.81
N ALA A 104 2.83 -19.99 -3.24
CA ALA A 104 1.62 -20.52 -2.65
C ALA A 104 0.46 -19.53 -2.88
N GLU A 105 -0.36 -19.80 -3.90
CA GLU A 105 -1.51 -18.94 -4.26
C GLU A 105 -2.81 -19.42 -3.60
N VAL A 106 -2.98 -20.74 -3.48
CA VAL A 106 -4.12 -21.33 -2.77
C VAL A 106 -3.63 -22.41 -1.83
N THR A 107 -3.89 -22.24 -0.54
CA THR A 107 -3.51 -23.18 0.52
C THR A 107 -4.69 -24.07 0.93
N TYR A 108 -4.41 -25.35 1.17
CA TYR A 108 -5.36 -26.39 1.51
C TYR A 108 -4.92 -27.14 2.76
N GLY A 109 -5.81 -27.26 3.72
CA GLY A 109 -5.60 -28.12 4.87
C GLY A 109 -5.71 -29.59 4.51
N VAL A 110 -4.78 -30.40 5.01
CA VAL A 110 -4.72 -31.84 4.70
C VAL A 110 -5.72 -32.60 5.56
N ALA A 111 -6.62 -33.32 4.89
CA ALA A 111 -7.65 -34.11 5.55
C ALA A 111 -7.06 -35.14 6.53
N GLY A 112 -7.57 -35.15 7.76
CA GLY A 112 -7.12 -36.04 8.84
C GLY A 112 -5.88 -35.57 9.61
N ASN A 113 -5.23 -34.47 9.24
CA ASN A 113 -4.23 -33.82 10.09
C ASN A 113 -4.90 -33.03 11.23
N GLU A 114 -4.36 -33.09 12.45
CA GLU A 114 -4.98 -32.47 13.64
C GLU A 114 -5.08 -30.94 13.61
N VAL A 115 -4.30 -30.29 12.74
CA VAL A 115 -4.32 -28.83 12.53
C VAL A 115 -5.00 -28.47 11.22
N GLY A 116 -4.63 -29.14 10.12
CA GLY A 116 -5.09 -28.78 8.78
C GLY A 116 -6.50 -29.26 8.42
N ASP A 117 -7.05 -30.28 9.07
CA ASP A 117 -8.29 -30.92 8.62
C ASP A 117 -9.48 -29.94 8.55
N GLY A 118 -10.08 -29.83 7.36
CA GLY A 118 -11.24 -28.98 7.10
C GLY A 118 -10.93 -27.49 6.90
N LEU A 119 -9.66 -27.08 6.87
CA LEU A 119 -9.26 -25.71 6.53
C LEU A 119 -8.99 -25.54 5.03
N GLY A 120 -9.39 -24.40 4.49
CA GLY A 120 -9.26 -24.06 3.08
C GLY A 120 -10.36 -24.62 2.15
N PRO A 121 -10.29 -24.34 0.83
CA PRO A 121 -9.23 -23.58 0.15
C PRO A 121 -9.09 -22.15 0.67
N ILE A 122 -7.86 -21.74 0.95
CA ILE A 122 -7.50 -20.39 1.39
C ILE A 122 -6.83 -19.73 0.19
N VAL A 123 -7.50 -18.78 -0.44
CA VAL A 123 -6.88 -17.97 -1.50
C VAL A 123 -6.00 -16.94 -0.81
N MET A 124 -4.71 -16.98 -1.11
CA MET A 124 -3.72 -16.09 -0.51
C MET A 124 -3.86 -14.68 -1.10
N ALA A 125 -3.62 -13.68 -0.27
CA ALA A 125 -3.74 -12.26 -0.57
C ALA A 125 -2.51 -11.53 -0.03
N TYR A 126 -1.43 -11.57 -0.80
CA TYR A 126 -0.16 -10.95 -0.44
C TYR A 126 -0.32 -9.41 -0.34
N PRO A 127 -0.07 -8.81 0.84
CA PRO A 127 -0.12 -7.36 1.00
C PRO A 127 0.99 -6.67 0.18
N PRO A 128 0.82 -5.39 -0.20
CA PRO A 128 1.88 -4.63 -0.87
C PRO A 128 3.21 -4.72 -0.13
N GLY A 129 4.27 -5.04 -0.86
CA GLY A 129 5.61 -5.23 -0.30
C GLY A 129 5.89 -6.62 0.26
N LEU A 130 4.91 -7.54 0.36
CA LEU A 130 5.19 -8.95 0.67
C LEU A 130 5.24 -9.74 -0.64
N PHE A 131 6.41 -10.29 -0.97
CA PHE A 131 6.54 -11.23 -2.09
C PHE A 131 6.20 -12.65 -1.64
N ASP A 132 5.71 -13.43 -2.60
CA ASP A 132 5.51 -14.87 -2.43
C ASP A 132 6.81 -15.61 -2.72
N ASN A 133 7.55 -15.85 -1.64
CA ASN A 133 8.76 -16.68 -1.64
C ASN A 133 8.48 -17.98 -0.89
N SER A 134 7.25 -18.49 -0.95
CA SER A 134 6.87 -19.69 -0.21
C SER A 134 7.68 -20.90 -0.71
N ASP A 135 8.18 -21.71 0.22
CA ASP A 135 8.96 -22.91 -0.09
C ASP A 135 8.09 -24.17 -0.20
N HIS A 136 8.52 -25.09 -1.05
CA HIS A 136 8.10 -26.50 -0.96
C HIS A 136 9.02 -27.24 0.01
N ILE A 137 8.46 -27.85 1.05
CA ILE A 137 9.22 -28.61 2.05
C ILE A 137 8.84 -30.09 2.04
N THR A 138 9.83 -30.97 2.21
CA THR A 138 9.61 -32.40 2.40
C THR A 138 9.76 -32.77 3.87
N GLY A 139 8.74 -33.39 4.44
CA GLY A 139 8.76 -33.82 5.84
C GLY A 139 9.65 -35.04 6.10
N THR A 140 10.19 -35.13 7.32
CA THR A 140 10.78 -36.37 7.83
C THR A 140 9.69 -37.41 8.14
N ILE A 141 10.09 -38.64 8.47
CA ILE A 141 9.15 -39.70 8.87
C ILE A 141 8.37 -39.39 10.16
N GLN A 142 8.83 -38.41 10.95
CA GLN A 142 8.16 -37.98 12.19
C GLN A 142 7.18 -36.83 11.98
N ALA A 143 7.23 -36.19 10.81
CA ALA A 143 6.40 -35.05 10.47
C ALA A 143 5.09 -35.49 9.80
N SER A 144 4.01 -34.76 10.06
CA SER A 144 2.72 -34.93 9.38
C SER A 144 2.39 -33.66 8.61
N LEU A 145 2.17 -33.81 7.29
CA LEU A 145 1.78 -32.71 6.41
C LEU A 145 0.44 -32.15 6.89
N ALA A 146 0.43 -30.84 7.18
CA ALA A 146 -0.74 -30.11 7.66
C ALA A 146 -1.37 -29.27 6.55
N PHE A 147 -0.56 -28.66 5.68
CA PHE A 147 -1.06 -27.86 4.57
C PHE A 147 -0.26 -28.12 3.29
N SER A 148 -0.98 -28.15 2.17
CA SER A 148 -0.43 -28.10 0.82
C SER A 148 -0.91 -26.83 0.11
N ALA A 149 -0.22 -26.37 -0.92
CA ALA A 149 -0.61 -25.23 -1.73
C ALA A 149 -0.49 -25.53 -3.24
N THR A 150 -1.08 -24.68 -4.06
CA THR A 150 -0.87 -24.67 -5.52
C THR A 150 -0.25 -23.35 -5.97
N ASP A 151 0.54 -23.40 -7.04
CA ASP A 151 1.08 -22.23 -7.75
C ASP A 151 0.19 -21.81 -8.95
N ASP A 152 0.42 -20.59 -9.47
CA ASP A 152 -0.26 -20.06 -10.67
C ASP A 152 0.45 -20.44 -11.98
N LEU A 153 1.54 -21.23 -11.92
CA LEU A 153 2.25 -21.68 -13.12
C LEU A 153 1.44 -22.75 -13.88
N PRO A 154 1.67 -22.91 -15.20
CA PRO A 154 0.81 -23.73 -16.07
C PRO A 154 0.81 -25.24 -15.76
N LEU A 155 1.46 -25.68 -14.69
CA LEU A 155 1.61 -27.07 -14.31
C LEU A 155 1.02 -27.42 -12.93
N GLY A 156 0.35 -26.53 -12.20
CA GLY A 156 -0.46 -26.91 -11.03
C GLY A 156 0.24 -27.89 -10.08
N ASP A 157 1.52 -27.64 -9.80
CA ASP A 157 2.31 -28.47 -8.91
C ASP A 157 1.80 -28.24 -7.47
N VAL A 158 1.71 -29.33 -6.70
CA VAL A 158 1.24 -29.27 -5.30
C VAL A 158 2.45 -29.09 -4.41
N ASN A 159 2.51 -27.94 -3.76
CA ASN A 159 3.55 -27.62 -2.79
C ASN A 159 3.16 -28.12 -1.41
N ASP A 160 4.06 -28.82 -0.73
CA ASP A 160 3.90 -29.11 0.68
C ASP A 160 4.43 -27.90 1.45
N VAL A 161 3.56 -27.20 2.18
CA VAL A 161 3.91 -25.87 2.75
C VAL A 161 3.84 -25.81 4.27
N ALA A 162 3.33 -26.85 4.94
CA ALA A 162 3.35 -26.89 6.40
C ALA A 162 3.37 -28.30 6.98
N TYR A 163 4.20 -28.51 8.00
CA TYR A 163 4.29 -29.77 8.72
C TYR A 163 4.09 -29.57 10.23
N THR A 164 3.51 -30.59 10.85
CA THR A 164 3.36 -30.72 12.30
C THR A 164 4.26 -31.84 12.81
N VAL A 165 4.92 -31.63 13.95
CA VAL A 165 5.73 -32.65 14.63
C VAL A 165 5.27 -32.84 16.06
N ILE A 166 5.12 -34.11 16.45
CA ILE A 166 4.94 -34.52 17.85
C ILE A 166 6.10 -35.44 18.19
N SER A 167 6.98 -35.01 19.09
CA SER A 167 8.06 -35.89 19.51
C SER A 167 7.56 -36.98 20.46
N SER A 168 8.02 -38.20 20.22
CA SER A 168 7.70 -39.38 21.03
C SER A 168 8.62 -39.52 22.25
N THR A 169 9.73 -38.77 22.27
CA THR A 169 10.79 -38.85 23.30
C THR A 169 10.83 -37.63 24.21
N ALA A 170 10.48 -36.45 23.69
CA ALA A 170 10.23 -35.22 24.45
C ALA A 170 8.83 -34.72 24.05
N PRO A 171 7.92 -34.35 24.96
CA PRO A 171 6.51 -34.10 24.64
C PRO A 171 6.28 -32.75 23.96
N PHE A 172 7.21 -32.30 23.11
CA PHE A 172 7.08 -31.05 22.37
C PHE A 172 6.14 -31.20 21.19
N ARG A 173 5.62 -30.05 20.76
CA ARG A 173 4.85 -29.91 19.52
C ARG A 173 5.39 -28.75 18.71
N THR A 174 5.63 -28.96 17.43
CA THR A 174 5.98 -27.87 16.52
C THR A 174 5.04 -27.87 15.32
N MET A 175 4.74 -26.67 14.85
CA MET A 175 4.19 -26.47 13.51
C MET A 175 5.15 -25.55 12.78
N PHE A 176 5.62 -25.99 11.62
CA PHE A 176 6.36 -25.14 10.69
C PHE A 176 5.49 -24.85 9.47
N MET A 177 5.46 -23.58 9.06
CA MET A 177 4.77 -23.11 7.87
C MET A 177 5.75 -22.31 7.00
N ALA A 178 5.96 -22.81 5.78
CA ALA A 178 6.81 -22.25 4.75
C ALA A 178 6.08 -21.21 3.86
N THR A 179 4.88 -20.81 4.27
CA THR A 179 4.05 -19.80 3.61
C THR A 179 3.60 -18.79 4.66
N PRO A 180 3.42 -17.49 4.33
CA PRO A 180 3.20 -16.47 5.34
C PRO A 180 1.74 -16.49 5.81
N LEU A 181 1.54 -16.59 7.12
CA LEU A 181 0.22 -16.46 7.73
C LEU A 181 -0.37 -15.06 7.46
N GLU A 182 0.51 -14.07 7.24
CA GLU A 182 0.21 -12.67 6.92
C GLU A 182 -0.43 -12.47 5.55
N ALA A 183 -0.20 -13.39 4.59
CA ALA A 183 -0.88 -13.35 3.30
C ALA A 183 -2.23 -14.08 3.32
N MET A 184 -2.56 -14.82 4.39
CA MET A 184 -3.89 -15.41 4.49
C MET A 184 -4.94 -14.32 4.79
N PRO A 185 -6.15 -14.40 4.21
CA PRO A 185 -7.26 -13.56 4.65
C PRO A 185 -7.43 -13.68 6.17
N ALA A 186 -7.65 -12.56 6.85
CA ALA A 186 -7.54 -12.50 8.31
C ALA A 186 -8.48 -13.48 9.06
N ASN A 187 -9.61 -13.85 8.46
CA ASN A 187 -10.50 -14.90 8.99
C ASN A 187 -9.88 -16.29 8.93
N ASP A 188 -9.26 -16.63 7.81
CA ASP A 188 -8.61 -17.92 7.61
C ASP A 188 -7.33 -18.02 8.45
N ALA A 189 -6.55 -16.93 8.54
CA ALA A 189 -5.41 -16.83 9.46
C ALA A 189 -5.82 -17.06 10.92
N ALA A 190 -6.95 -16.49 11.35
CA ALA A 190 -7.49 -16.69 12.68
C ALA A 190 -7.95 -18.15 12.91
N ASP A 191 -8.50 -18.80 11.89
CA ASP A 191 -8.92 -20.21 11.95
C ASP A 191 -7.72 -21.16 12.03
N VAL A 192 -6.65 -20.90 11.26
CA VAL A 192 -5.37 -21.61 11.37
C VAL A 192 -4.78 -21.43 12.76
N MET A 193 -4.64 -20.19 13.24
CA MET A 193 -4.12 -19.91 14.58
C MET A 193 -4.94 -20.60 15.67
N TYR A 194 -6.27 -20.62 15.53
CA TYR A 194 -7.15 -21.33 16.45
C TYR A 194 -6.86 -22.84 16.46
N ALA A 195 -6.75 -23.47 15.30
CA ALA A 195 -6.45 -24.91 15.18
C ALA A 195 -5.10 -25.25 15.80
N VAL A 196 -4.07 -24.44 15.55
CA VAL A 196 -2.72 -24.62 16.14
C VAL A 196 -2.75 -24.52 17.66
N MET A 197 -3.40 -23.49 18.20
CA MET A 197 -3.45 -23.29 19.66
C MET A 197 -4.26 -24.39 20.37
N GLN A 198 -5.36 -24.84 19.76
CA GLN A 198 -6.11 -26.02 20.22
C GLN A 198 -5.25 -27.27 20.21
N TRP A 199 -4.52 -27.50 19.13
CA TRP A 199 -3.59 -28.62 19.02
C TRP A 199 -2.44 -28.54 20.02
N PHE A 200 -1.94 -27.35 20.33
CA PHE A 200 -0.97 -27.15 21.40
C PHE A 200 -1.57 -27.36 22.80
N GLY A 201 -2.89 -27.44 22.94
CA GLY A 201 -3.56 -27.51 24.23
C GLY A 201 -3.41 -26.20 25.02
N VAL A 202 -3.29 -25.07 24.31
CA VAL A 202 -3.36 -23.74 24.92
C VAL A 202 -4.83 -23.40 25.09
N ALA A 203 -5.27 -23.18 26.33
CA ALA A 203 -6.66 -22.85 26.60
C ALA A 203 -7.00 -21.45 26.04
N GLY A 204 -7.89 -21.41 25.06
CA GLY A 204 -8.60 -20.19 24.66
C GLY A 204 -9.78 -19.90 25.57
N LEU A 205 -10.65 -18.96 25.18
CA LEU A 205 -12.00 -18.87 25.77
C LEU A 205 -12.74 -20.20 25.55
N ALA A 206 -12.98 -20.96 26.62
CA ALA A 206 -13.57 -22.30 26.54
C ALA A 206 -15.07 -22.31 26.19
N GLU A 207 -15.76 -21.18 26.35
CA GLU A 207 -17.13 -20.94 25.88
C GLU A 207 -17.23 -19.48 25.40
N GLY A 208 -17.99 -19.25 24.33
CA GLY A 208 -18.31 -17.92 23.85
C GLY A 208 -18.47 -17.82 22.34
N LEU A 209 -18.07 -16.69 21.79
CA LEU A 209 -17.99 -16.44 20.37
C LEU A 209 -16.74 -15.64 20.05
N THR A 210 -16.24 -15.75 18.83
CA THR A 210 -15.29 -14.79 18.29
C THR A 210 -15.85 -14.15 17.04
N LEU A 211 -15.55 -12.87 16.84
CA LEU A 211 -15.82 -12.12 15.63
C LEU A 211 -14.48 -11.73 14.99
N SER A 212 -14.18 -12.29 13.82
CA SER A 212 -12.95 -12.00 13.08
C SER A 212 -13.24 -11.27 11.76
N PRO A 213 -12.27 -10.50 11.24
CA PRO A 213 -11.09 -10.05 11.97
C PRO A 213 -11.49 -9.06 13.09
N PRO A 214 -10.76 -8.99 14.20
CA PRO A 214 -11.06 -8.04 15.28
C PRO A 214 -10.88 -6.58 14.83
N GLN A 215 -10.05 -6.37 13.81
CA GLN A 215 -9.87 -5.09 13.14
C GLN A 215 -9.56 -5.30 11.66
N ALA A 216 -10.04 -4.39 10.80
CA ALA A 216 -9.66 -4.36 9.40
C ALA A 216 -9.64 -2.91 8.90
N THR A 217 -8.78 -2.64 7.91
CA THR A 217 -8.71 -1.33 7.24
C THR A 217 -8.83 -1.55 5.75
N ALA A 218 -9.64 -0.72 5.09
CA ALA A 218 -9.73 -0.71 3.65
C ALA A 218 -9.94 0.73 3.12
N VAL A 219 -9.62 0.92 1.85
CA VAL A 219 -9.73 2.21 1.17
C VAL A 219 -10.71 2.11 -0.01
N GLY A 220 -11.43 3.19 -0.29
CA GLY A 220 -12.31 3.31 -1.45
C GLY A 220 -12.33 4.73 -1.97
N LEU A 221 -12.69 4.92 -3.25
CA LEU A 221 -12.89 6.26 -3.80
C LEU A 221 -14.15 6.90 -3.18
N ALA A 222 -14.22 8.22 -3.24
CA ALA A 222 -15.45 8.92 -2.88
C ALA A 222 -16.63 8.40 -3.74
N GLY A 223 -17.70 7.97 -3.09
CA GLY A 223 -18.86 7.33 -3.74
C GLY A 223 -18.82 5.80 -3.78
N ASP A 224 -17.65 5.17 -3.57
CA ASP A 224 -17.51 3.72 -3.58
C ASP A 224 -18.18 3.04 -2.38
N THR A 225 -18.49 1.76 -2.54
CA THR A 225 -18.89 0.88 -1.45
C THR A 225 -17.77 -0.10 -1.14
N VAL A 226 -17.11 0.09 0.00
CA VAL A 226 -16.08 -0.82 0.52
C VAL A 226 -16.75 -1.97 1.24
N THR A 227 -16.30 -3.20 1.01
CA THR A 227 -16.89 -4.43 1.57
C THR A 227 -15.88 -5.18 2.42
N TYR A 228 -16.27 -5.53 3.63
CA TYR A 228 -15.51 -6.37 4.56
C TYR A 228 -16.21 -7.71 4.74
N THR A 229 -15.44 -8.79 4.83
CA THR A 229 -15.94 -10.12 5.21
C THR A 229 -15.61 -10.39 6.67
N LEU A 230 -16.63 -10.61 7.49
CA LEU A 230 -16.48 -10.97 8.90
C LEU A 230 -16.95 -12.40 9.14
N ARG A 231 -16.33 -13.08 10.08
CA ARG A 231 -16.60 -14.47 10.44
C ARG A 231 -16.93 -14.58 11.93
N ILE A 232 -18.04 -15.24 12.25
CA ILE A 232 -18.33 -15.66 13.62
C ILE A 232 -17.87 -17.09 13.80
N ARG A 233 -17.15 -17.39 14.89
CA ARG A 233 -16.94 -18.75 15.39
C ARG A 233 -17.76 -18.97 16.65
N ASN A 234 -18.58 -20.01 16.66
CA ASN A 234 -19.32 -20.42 17.85
C ASN A 234 -18.41 -21.29 18.74
N LEU A 235 -17.89 -20.72 19.83
CA LEU A 235 -17.05 -21.46 20.77
C LEU A 235 -17.87 -22.23 21.83
N SER A 236 -19.19 -22.09 21.84
CA SER A 236 -20.04 -22.82 22.78
C SER A 236 -20.18 -24.30 22.42
N ALA A 237 -20.63 -25.10 23.39
CA ALA A 237 -20.90 -26.53 23.20
C ALA A 237 -22.22 -26.82 22.46
N PHE A 238 -23.01 -25.80 22.12
CA PHE A 238 -24.34 -25.93 21.52
C PHE A 238 -24.45 -25.10 20.24
N SER A 239 -25.40 -25.44 19.37
CA SER A 239 -25.73 -24.56 18.25
C SER A 239 -26.31 -23.24 18.74
N ASP A 240 -25.90 -22.12 18.15
CA ASP A 240 -26.34 -20.78 18.56
C ASP A 240 -26.66 -19.88 17.36
N THR A 241 -27.50 -18.88 17.58
CA THR A 241 -27.78 -17.78 16.65
C THR A 241 -27.22 -16.50 17.26
N PHE A 242 -26.58 -15.67 16.45
CA PHE A 242 -25.93 -14.45 16.91
C PHE A 242 -26.69 -13.22 16.42
N SER A 243 -26.97 -12.27 17.31
CA SER A 243 -27.47 -10.94 16.94
C SER A 243 -26.33 -10.09 16.42
N LEU A 244 -26.54 -9.36 15.33
CA LEU A 244 -25.56 -8.49 14.69
C LEU A 244 -26.03 -7.03 14.77
N ALA A 245 -25.13 -6.12 15.13
CA ALA A 245 -25.43 -4.69 15.19
C ALA A 245 -24.23 -3.83 14.78
N ILE A 246 -24.54 -2.68 14.18
CA ILE A 246 -23.57 -1.59 13.98
C ILE A 246 -23.70 -0.69 15.20
N ALA A 247 -22.71 -0.71 16.09
CA ALA A 247 -22.72 0.07 17.32
C ALA A 247 -22.34 1.53 17.08
N GLU A 248 -21.44 1.76 16.12
CA GLU A 248 -20.92 3.07 15.75
C GLU A 248 -20.56 3.07 14.26
N SER A 249 -20.89 4.14 13.55
CA SER A 249 -20.35 4.47 12.21
C SER A 249 -20.75 5.89 11.83
N VAL A 250 -19.87 6.62 11.15
CA VAL A 250 -20.16 7.97 10.62
C VAL A 250 -20.53 7.96 9.14
N TRP A 251 -20.16 6.91 8.41
CA TRP A 251 -20.56 6.69 7.01
C TRP A 251 -21.69 5.65 6.91
N PRO A 252 -22.54 5.70 5.88
CA PRO A 252 -23.59 4.70 5.68
C PRO A 252 -23.01 3.28 5.66
N THR A 253 -23.44 2.46 6.62
CA THR A 253 -22.93 1.09 6.81
C THR A 253 -24.09 0.10 6.86
N ALA A 254 -23.93 -1.08 6.25
CA ALA A 254 -24.92 -2.14 6.28
C ALA A 254 -24.27 -3.52 6.55
N ILE A 255 -25.02 -4.40 7.22
CA ILE A 255 -24.64 -5.79 7.45
C ILE A 255 -25.48 -6.66 6.51
N LEU A 256 -24.83 -7.44 5.64
CA LEU A 256 -25.48 -8.27 4.63
C LEU A 256 -25.15 -9.75 4.86
N ALA A 257 -25.99 -10.63 4.32
CA ALA A 257 -25.67 -12.06 4.20
C ALA A 257 -24.36 -12.27 3.43
N ALA A 258 -23.72 -13.43 3.62
CA ALA A 258 -22.44 -13.76 2.98
C ALA A 258 -22.45 -13.66 1.44
N ASP A 259 -23.62 -13.86 0.81
CA ASP A 259 -23.82 -13.75 -0.64
C ASP A 259 -24.18 -12.33 -1.11
N GLY A 260 -24.22 -11.36 -0.20
CA GLY A 260 -24.58 -9.97 -0.47
C GLY A 260 -26.05 -9.75 -0.81
N SER A 261 -26.91 -10.77 -0.70
CA SER A 261 -28.28 -10.72 -1.25
C SER A 261 -29.25 -9.86 -0.44
N ALA A 262 -29.07 -9.76 0.88
CA ALA A 262 -30.00 -9.08 1.76
C ALA A 262 -29.34 -8.57 3.06
N PRO A 263 -29.84 -7.46 3.62
CA PRO A 263 -29.48 -7.05 4.97
C PRO A 263 -29.90 -8.06 6.03
N ILE A 264 -29.04 -8.29 7.02
CA ILE A 264 -29.30 -9.19 8.15
C ILE A 264 -29.05 -8.52 9.49
N THR A 265 -29.73 -9.00 10.52
CA THR A 265 -29.52 -8.60 11.93
C THR A 265 -29.24 -9.81 12.83
N GLN A 266 -29.24 -11.01 12.25
CA GLN A 266 -28.99 -12.26 12.93
C GLN A 266 -28.27 -13.24 12.00
N LEU A 267 -27.39 -14.08 12.55
CA LEU A 267 -26.65 -15.11 11.82
C LEU A 267 -26.71 -16.44 12.59
N GLY A 268 -27.19 -17.50 11.94
CA GLY A 268 -27.25 -18.85 12.52
C GLY A 268 -28.54 -19.62 12.20
N PRO A 269 -28.71 -20.82 12.78
CA PRO A 269 -27.87 -21.39 13.84
C PRO A 269 -26.51 -21.90 13.33
N ILE A 270 -25.43 -21.56 14.03
CA ILE A 270 -24.06 -22.04 13.79
C ILE A 270 -23.78 -23.19 14.75
N ALA A 271 -23.28 -24.33 14.25
CA ALA A 271 -22.96 -25.50 15.06
C ALA A 271 -21.81 -25.24 16.05
N PRO A 272 -21.67 -26.05 17.13
CA PRO A 272 -20.52 -25.96 18.03
C PRO A 272 -19.20 -26.01 17.25
N GLN A 273 -18.27 -25.10 17.58
CA GLN A 273 -16.95 -24.96 16.97
C GLN A 273 -16.94 -24.58 15.48
N ALA A 274 -18.11 -24.49 14.84
CA ALA A 274 -18.24 -24.10 13.45
C ALA A 274 -18.20 -22.57 13.29
N THR A 275 -18.02 -22.15 12.05
CA THR A 275 -17.96 -20.75 11.64
C THR A 275 -19.08 -20.40 10.66
N ALA A 276 -19.42 -19.12 10.56
CA ALA A 276 -20.23 -18.59 9.46
C ALA A 276 -19.82 -17.16 9.13
N ASP A 277 -19.84 -16.84 7.84
CA ASP A 277 -19.44 -15.54 7.31
C ASP A 277 -20.65 -14.62 7.08
N PHE A 278 -20.38 -13.33 7.07
CA PHE A 278 -21.30 -12.28 6.65
C PHE A 278 -20.51 -11.08 6.12
N LEU A 279 -21.18 -10.17 5.42
CA LEU A 279 -20.55 -9.00 4.84
C LEU A 279 -20.92 -7.74 5.61
N VAL A 280 -19.99 -6.80 5.69
CA VAL A 280 -20.24 -5.44 6.15
C VAL A 280 -19.82 -4.48 5.05
N THR A 281 -20.75 -3.68 4.56
CA THR A 281 -20.48 -2.66 3.54
C THR A 281 -20.44 -1.29 4.17
N VAL A 282 -19.47 -0.47 3.77
CA VAL A 282 -19.32 0.94 4.18
C VAL A 282 -19.27 1.78 2.91
N GLN A 283 -20.23 2.70 2.75
CA GLN A 283 -20.27 3.59 1.60
C GLN A 283 -19.50 4.86 1.88
N VAL A 284 -18.42 5.08 1.14
CA VAL A 284 -17.63 6.31 1.19
C VAL A 284 -18.50 7.44 0.63
N PRO A 285 -18.79 8.52 1.38
CA PRO A 285 -19.58 9.62 0.88
C PRO A 285 -18.97 10.24 -0.39
N LEU A 286 -19.79 10.67 -1.34
CA LEU A 286 -19.33 11.30 -2.59
C LEU A 286 -18.51 12.57 -2.36
N GLY A 287 -18.77 13.29 -1.25
CA GLY A 287 -18.02 14.48 -0.83
C GLY A 287 -16.97 14.19 0.26
N ALA A 288 -16.61 12.94 0.50
CA ALA A 288 -15.53 12.63 1.43
C ALA A 288 -14.21 13.15 0.83
N GLY A 289 -13.58 14.09 1.53
CA GLY A 289 -12.25 14.56 1.15
C GLY A 289 -11.22 13.44 1.30
N THR A 290 -10.10 13.59 0.61
CA THR A 290 -8.94 12.71 0.72
C THR A 290 -8.55 12.43 2.17
N GLY A 291 -8.28 11.16 2.49
CA GLY A 291 -7.85 10.76 3.83
C GLY A 291 -8.94 10.81 4.89
N ALA A 292 -10.14 11.32 4.58
CA ALA A 292 -11.28 11.22 5.47
C ALA A 292 -11.55 9.75 5.81
N GLU A 293 -11.93 9.49 7.05
CA GLU A 293 -12.12 8.13 7.54
C GLU A 293 -13.45 7.94 8.28
N SER A 294 -13.91 6.70 8.30
CA SER A 294 -15.00 6.24 9.15
C SER A 294 -14.59 4.98 9.89
N ILE A 295 -14.75 5.02 11.21
CA ILE A 295 -14.62 3.86 12.08
C ILE A 295 -16.00 3.26 12.28
N SER A 296 -16.19 2.02 11.84
CA SER A 296 -17.41 1.24 12.01
C SER A 296 -17.20 0.13 13.05
N ARG A 297 -17.93 0.16 14.16
CA ARG A 297 -17.89 -0.89 15.20
C ARG A 297 -19.03 -1.88 15.01
N ILE A 298 -18.68 -3.13 14.76
CA ILE A 298 -19.62 -4.23 14.51
C ILE A 298 -19.64 -5.14 15.72
N GLN A 299 -20.82 -5.39 16.28
CA GLN A 299 -21.01 -6.23 17.47
C GLN A 299 -21.78 -7.50 17.11
N ALA A 300 -21.30 -8.63 17.65
CA ALA A 300 -21.98 -9.90 17.62
C ALA A 300 -22.33 -10.33 19.05
N VAL A 301 -23.57 -10.77 19.28
CA VAL A 301 -24.06 -11.21 20.60
C VAL A 301 -24.76 -12.56 20.49
N SER A 302 -24.28 -13.55 21.24
CA SER A 302 -24.89 -14.88 21.37
C SER A 302 -26.32 -14.77 21.93
N GLN A 303 -27.25 -15.56 21.37
CA GLN A 303 -28.64 -15.59 21.82
C GLN A 303 -28.96 -16.78 22.72
N SER A 304 -28.11 -17.82 22.75
CA SER A 304 -28.28 -18.98 23.62
C SER A 304 -27.60 -18.79 24.97
N GLY A 305 -28.25 -19.25 26.05
CA GLY A 305 -27.62 -19.31 27.37
C GLY A 305 -27.18 -17.96 27.96
N THR A 306 -25.94 -17.91 28.45
CA THR A 306 -25.30 -16.68 28.94
C THR A 306 -24.86 -15.85 27.74
N PRO A 307 -25.27 -14.57 27.62
CA PRO A 307 -24.91 -13.76 26.47
C PRO A 307 -23.40 -13.52 26.46
N PHE A 308 -22.75 -14.03 25.42
CA PHE A 308 -21.39 -13.64 25.05
C PHE A 308 -21.45 -12.57 23.96
N ASN A 309 -20.50 -11.65 23.97
CA ASN A 309 -20.37 -10.62 22.95
C ASN A 309 -18.93 -10.51 22.46
N ASP A 310 -18.76 -10.16 21.19
CA ASP A 310 -17.47 -9.78 20.61
C ASP A 310 -17.67 -8.61 19.64
N GLU A 311 -16.58 -7.89 19.34
CA GLU A 311 -16.59 -6.69 18.50
C GLU A 311 -15.48 -6.75 17.44
N SER A 312 -15.79 -6.20 16.26
CA SER A 312 -14.84 -5.92 15.18
C SER A 312 -14.85 -4.43 14.88
N VAL A 313 -13.65 -3.85 14.67
CA VAL A 313 -13.46 -2.44 14.35
C VAL A 313 -12.96 -2.29 12.92
N LEU A 314 -13.78 -1.71 12.06
CA LEU A 314 -13.48 -1.51 10.64
C LEU A 314 -13.12 -0.04 10.40
N THR A 315 -11.97 0.22 9.77
CA THR A 315 -11.54 1.58 9.40
C THR A 315 -11.59 1.73 7.89
N THR A 316 -12.57 2.48 7.39
CA THR A 316 -12.68 2.78 5.95
C THR A 316 -12.13 4.17 5.68
N LYS A 317 -11.22 4.33 4.71
CA LYS A 317 -10.67 5.63 4.32
C LYS A 317 -11.02 5.99 2.87
N ALA A 318 -11.23 7.28 2.63
CA ALA A 318 -11.38 7.84 1.29
C ALA A 318 -10.00 7.97 0.65
N ARG A 319 -9.81 7.33 -0.51
CA ARG A 319 -8.55 7.32 -1.25
C ARG A 319 -8.31 8.68 -1.92
N MET A 320 -7.09 9.19 -1.79
CA MET A 320 -6.60 10.32 -2.58
C MET A 320 -6.55 9.97 -4.05
N VAL A 321 -7.13 10.82 -4.88
CA VAL A 321 -6.98 10.83 -6.33
C VAL A 321 -6.77 12.25 -6.80
N TYR A 322 -6.13 12.41 -7.95
CA TYR A 322 -6.00 13.68 -8.61
C TYR A 322 -6.95 13.77 -9.81
N TYR A 323 -7.25 14.99 -10.23
CA TYR A 323 -7.79 15.32 -11.55
C TYR A 323 -6.95 16.44 -12.17
N ALA A 324 -6.91 16.55 -13.49
CA ALA A 324 -6.17 17.61 -14.18
C ALA A 324 -7.10 18.59 -14.89
N LEU A 325 -6.80 19.88 -14.78
CA LEU A 325 -7.40 20.99 -15.52
C LEU A 325 -6.28 21.92 -16.01
N ASP A 326 -6.44 22.54 -17.17
CA ASP A 326 -5.50 23.54 -17.67
C ASP A 326 -6.17 24.91 -17.87
N SER A 327 -5.35 25.94 -18.07
CA SER A 327 -5.81 27.31 -18.29
C SER A 327 -6.41 27.57 -19.68
N ASP A 328 -6.26 26.63 -20.62
CA ASP A 328 -6.83 26.72 -21.98
C ASP A 328 -8.30 26.27 -22.01
N GLN A 329 -8.67 25.41 -21.06
CA GLN A 329 -10.05 24.98 -20.87
C GLN A 329 -10.90 26.14 -20.32
N CYS A 330 -11.91 26.54 -21.09
CA CYS A 330 -12.90 27.51 -20.64
C CYS A 330 -13.54 27.08 -19.32
N ASP A 331 -13.72 28.04 -18.40
CA ASP A 331 -14.36 27.84 -17.10
C ASP A 331 -13.65 26.83 -16.17
N SER A 332 -12.40 26.44 -16.47
CA SER A 332 -11.60 25.58 -15.58
C SER A 332 -11.26 26.25 -14.25
N GLY A 333 -11.25 27.59 -14.22
CA GLY A 333 -10.81 28.39 -13.07
C GLY A 333 -9.29 28.36 -12.85
N VAL A 334 -8.54 27.66 -13.71
CA VAL A 334 -7.08 27.60 -13.68
C VAL A 334 -6.51 28.82 -14.39
N HIS A 335 -5.53 29.47 -13.78
CA HIS A 335 -4.91 30.69 -14.29
C HIS A 335 -3.40 30.61 -14.16
N PHE A 336 -2.70 31.15 -15.16
CA PHE A 336 -1.28 31.43 -15.06
C PHE A 336 -1.07 32.61 -14.08
N ASP A 337 -0.43 32.32 -12.95
CA ASP A 337 -0.11 33.25 -11.86
C ASP A 337 1.29 32.93 -11.34
N TRP A 338 2.28 33.34 -12.12
CA TRP A 338 3.69 32.99 -11.93
C TRP A 338 4.23 33.41 -10.56
N VAL A 339 4.95 32.51 -9.89
CA VAL A 339 5.67 32.81 -8.64
C VAL A 339 7.17 32.81 -8.89
N ASP A 340 7.80 33.98 -8.73
CA ASP A 340 9.25 34.10 -8.87
C ASP A 340 9.96 33.53 -7.63
N ALA A 341 10.54 32.33 -7.77
CA ALA A 341 11.29 31.62 -6.73
C ALA A 341 12.78 32.00 -6.73
N THR A 342 13.26 32.84 -7.64
CA THR A 342 14.69 33.21 -7.72
C THR A 342 15.23 33.96 -6.49
N ALA A 343 14.35 34.41 -5.61
CA ALA A 343 14.69 34.96 -4.30
C ALA A 343 14.92 33.90 -3.20
N GLY A 344 14.64 32.63 -3.51
CA GLY A 344 14.77 31.47 -2.62
C GLY A 344 16.14 30.80 -2.65
N ASP A 345 16.17 29.51 -2.31
CA ASP A 345 17.39 28.70 -2.32
C ASP A 345 17.73 28.27 -3.75
N ARG A 346 19.03 28.29 -4.09
CA ARG A 346 19.54 27.97 -5.43
C ARG A 346 20.20 26.59 -5.44
N TRP A 347 19.90 25.80 -6.47
CA TRP A 347 20.43 24.47 -6.72
C TRP A 347 21.03 24.40 -8.13
N ASP A 348 22.35 24.28 -8.19
CA ASP A 348 23.08 24.08 -9.45
C ASP A 348 23.20 22.56 -9.69
N LEU A 349 22.46 22.05 -10.68
CA LEU A 349 22.42 20.64 -11.08
C LEU A 349 23.03 20.45 -12.48
N ASP A 350 23.66 19.31 -12.73
CA ASP A 350 24.22 18.92 -14.05
C ASP A 350 24.53 17.41 -14.05
N ASP A 351 24.23 16.72 -15.16
CA ASP A 351 24.67 15.34 -15.45
C ASP A 351 26.21 15.19 -15.45
N SER A 352 26.91 16.31 -15.65
CA SER A 352 28.36 16.34 -15.84
C SER A 352 29.08 16.76 -14.54
N PRO A 353 29.93 15.89 -13.95
CA PRO A 353 30.67 16.22 -12.74
C PRO A 353 31.49 17.53 -12.88
N PRO A 354 31.58 18.36 -11.83
CA PRO A 354 31.45 17.99 -10.41
C PRO A 354 30.10 18.32 -9.76
N LEU A 355 29.12 18.83 -10.51
CA LEU A 355 27.79 19.12 -9.97
C LEU A 355 27.00 17.80 -9.80
N PRO A 356 26.03 17.78 -8.87
CA PRO A 356 25.14 16.64 -8.73
C PRO A 356 24.02 16.70 -9.77
N GLU A 357 23.57 15.54 -10.23
CA GLU A 357 22.40 15.41 -11.14
C GLU A 357 21.08 15.65 -10.41
N TYR A 358 21.03 15.31 -9.12
CA TYR A 358 19.85 15.47 -8.27
C TYR A 358 20.20 15.96 -6.87
N VAL A 359 19.22 16.57 -6.20
CA VAL A 359 19.34 17.03 -4.83
C VAL A 359 18.07 16.73 -4.04
N GLN A 360 18.24 16.31 -2.79
CA GLN A 360 17.12 16.20 -1.85
C GLN A 360 16.85 17.54 -1.19
N VAL A 361 15.60 17.96 -1.21
CA VAL A 361 15.14 19.20 -0.57
C VAL A 361 14.11 18.86 0.49
N GLN A 362 14.31 19.42 1.69
CA GLN A 362 13.35 19.28 2.79
C GLN A 362 12.17 20.21 2.54
N LEU A 363 10.95 19.68 2.68
CA LEU A 363 9.76 20.48 2.66
C LEU A 363 9.59 21.19 4.01
N PRO A 364 9.03 22.41 4.02
CA PRO A 364 8.78 23.12 5.28
C PRO A 364 7.66 22.45 6.11
N GLU A 365 6.76 21.73 5.45
CA GLU A 365 5.71 20.90 6.02
C GLU A 365 5.50 19.65 5.14
N SER A 366 4.96 18.58 5.72
CA SER A 366 4.75 17.33 4.99
C SER A 366 3.73 17.51 3.87
N PHE A 367 4.04 17.02 2.67
CA PHE A 367 3.12 16.99 1.54
C PHE A 367 2.57 15.59 1.35
N VAL A 368 1.25 15.45 1.12
CA VAL A 368 0.63 14.16 0.85
C VAL A 368 0.48 13.98 -0.66
N PHE A 369 1.11 12.97 -1.23
CA PHE A 369 1.04 12.64 -2.65
C PHE A 369 0.62 11.17 -2.81
N TYR A 370 -0.52 10.93 -3.48
CA TYR A 370 -1.11 9.59 -3.65
C TYR A 370 -1.26 8.78 -2.34
N ASN A 371 -1.78 9.40 -1.28
CA ASN A 371 -1.96 8.85 0.08
C ASN A 371 -0.68 8.59 0.88
N GLN A 372 0.49 8.93 0.35
CA GLN A 372 1.75 8.83 1.06
C GLN A 372 2.19 10.23 1.50
N SER A 373 2.72 10.34 2.72
CA SER A 373 3.20 11.60 3.28
C SER A 373 4.71 11.68 3.12
N TYR A 374 5.19 12.83 2.64
CA TYR A 374 6.60 13.08 2.37
C TYR A 374 7.04 14.36 3.05
N ASP A 375 8.16 14.27 3.78
CA ASP A 375 8.81 15.43 4.41
C ASP A 375 9.92 16.03 3.54
N ALA A 376 10.26 15.34 2.45
CA ALA A 376 11.29 15.74 1.50
C ALA A 376 10.97 15.25 0.09
N ILE A 377 11.54 15.93 -0.89
CA ILE A 377 11.46 15.60 -2.31
C ILE A 377 12.86 15.54 -2.90
N TRP A 378 13.00 14.82 -4.01
CA TRP A 378 14.19 14.91 -4.87
C TRP A 378 13.87 15.74 -6.10
N ILE A 379 14.82 16.58 -6.49
CA ILE A 379 14.74 17.43 -7.67
C ILE A 379 15.95 17.13 -8.53
N ASN A 380 15.75 16.91 -9.82
CA ASN A 380 16.83 16.60 -10.77
C ASN A 380 16.91 17.62 -11.90
N ASP A 381 17.97 17.52 -12.70
CA ASP A 381 18.19 18.32 -13.91
C ASP A 381 17.23 17.99 -15.08
N HIS A 382 16.37 16.98 -14.93
CA HIS A 382 15.42 16.53 -15.95
C HIS A 382 14.04 17.21 -15.87
N ALA A 383 13.89 18.30 -15.13
CA ALA A 383 12.58 18.91 -14.88
C ALA A 383 11.58 17.91 -14.24
N THR A 384 12.05 17.15 -13.25
CA THR A 384 11.24 16.17 -12.52
C THR A 384 11.39 16.34 -11.01
N VAL A 385 10.28 16.17 -10.30
CA VAL A 385 10.23 16.14 -8.83
C VAL A 385 9.80 14.74 -8.39
N LEU A 386 10.57 14.10 -7.51
CA LEU A 386 10.35 12.72 -7.06
C LEU A 386 10.00 12.65 -5.58
N PHE A 387 9.09 11.73 -5.24
CA PHE A 387 8.63 11.46 -3.89
C PHE A 387 9.03 10.04 -3.44
N GLY A 388 9.70 9.95 -2.28
CA GLY A 388 10.10 8.68 -1.67
C GLY A 388 11.56 8.35 -1.93
N ASP A 389 11.81 7.30 -2.71
CA ASP A 389 13.16 6.81 -2.97
C ASP A 389 13.76 7.48 -4.21
N ASP A 390 15.08 7.60 -4.26
CA ASP A 390 15.84 8.18 -5.38
C ASP A 390 15.84 7.29 -6.64
N ASN A 391 14.95 6.28 -6.66
CA ASN A 391 15.29 4.92 -7.07
C ASN A 391 15.81 4.88 -8.51
N LEU A 392 17.15 4.87 -8.58
CA LEU A 392 17.94 4.23 -9.63
C LEU A 392 17.46 4.53 -11.06
N TYR A 393 17.32 5.81 -11.36
CA TYR A 393 17.51 6.26 -12.73
C TYR A 393 18.96 5.92 -13.14
N ASP A 394 19.16 4.77 -13.78
CA ASP A 394 20.39 4.46 -14.51
C ASP A 394 20.28 5.14 -15.88
N ASP A 395 20.81 6.37 -15.94
CA ASP A 395 20.94 7.22 -17.14
C ASP A 395 21.50 6.48 -18.36
N ALA A 396 22.16 5.34 -18.15
CA ALA A 396 22.74 4.53 -19.20
C ALA A 396 21.67 4.01 -20.19
N PHE A 397 20.40 3.86 -19.78
CA PHE A 397 19.32 3.34 -20.63
C PHE A 397 17.91 3.87 -20.29
N PRO A 398 17.57 5.13 -20.60
CA PRO A 398 16.18 5.59 -20.52
C PRO A 398 15.29 4.73 -21.42
N SER A 399 14.11 4.32 -20.93
CA SER A 399 13.14 3.59 -21.76
C SER A 399 12.59 4.45 -22.92
N GLY A 400 12.80 5.77 -22.85
CA GLY A 400 12.36 6.77 -23.81
C GLY A 400 11.46 7.81 -23.14
N GLU A 401 10.36 8.16 -23.80
CA GLU A 401 9.29 9.00 -23.26
C GLU A 401 8.29 8.09 -22.52
N PRO A 402 8.37 7.97 -21.18
CA PRO A 402 7.56 7.02 -20.44
C PRO A 402 6.07 7.35 -20.63
N PRO A 403 5.21 6.34 -20.88
CA PRO A 403 3.77 6.57 -20.76
C PRO A 403 3.46 6.96 -19.30
N ILE A 404 2.33 7.62 -19.03
CA ILE A 404 1.83 7.80 -17.66
C ILE A 404 0.41 7.23 -17.61
N PRO A 405 0.08 6.35 -16.65
CA PRO A 405 0.98 5.75 -15.65
C PRO A 405 1.93 4.70 -16.23
N ASN A 406 3.09 4.48 -15.59
CA ASN A 406 4.08 3.52 -16.04
C ASN A 406 4.77 2.74 -14.91
N SER A 407 4.42 1.46 -14.78
CA SER A 407 5.00 0.56 -13.78
C SER A 407 6.38 -0.01 -14.15
N THR A 408 7.07 0.57 -15.13
CA THR A 408 8.42 0.13 -15.51
C THR A 408 9.40 0.55 -14.43
N ILE A 409 10.07 -0.42 -13.82
CA ILE A 409 10.97 -0.22 -12.67
C ILE A 409 12.17 0.70 -12.99
N LEU A 410 12.55 0.83 -14.26
CA LEU A 410 13.66 1.67 -14.70
C LEU A 410 13.27 3.14 -14.96
N ASP A 411 11.98 3.44 -15.01
CA ASP A 411 11.50 4.81 -15.16
C ASP A 411 11.19 5.40 -13.77
N PRO A 412 11.30 6.73 -13.60
CA PRO A 412 10.98 7.36 -12.33
C PRO A 412 9.54 7.02 -11.92
N ASN A 413 9.31 6.68 -10.67
CA ASN A 413 7.96 6.46 -10.13
C ASN A 413 7.75 7.37 -8.92
N GLY A 414 6.50 7.70 -8.61
CA GLY A 414 6.22 8.70 -7.56
C GLY A 414 6.68 10.08 -7.98
N ALA A 415 6.40 10.46 -9.22
CA ALA A 415 7.02 11.61 -9.88
C ALA A 415 5.99 12.65 -10.34
N ILE A 416 6.44 13.91 -10.36
CA ILE A 416 5.86 15.00 -11.15
C ILE A 416 6.81 15.24 -12.32
N TYR A 417 6.32 14.97 -13.52
CA TYR A 417 7.01 15.26 -14.76
C TYR A 417 6.61 16.65 -15.22
N LEU A 418 7.49 17.64 -15.05
CA LEU A 418 7.23 19.01 -15.50
C LEU A 418 7.50 19.13 -17.00
N ASN A 419 8.58 18.52 -17.49
CA ASN A 419 8.95 18.53 -18.90
C ASN A 419 10.01 17.46 -19.23
N TRP A 420 9.69 16.18 -18.97
CA TRP A 420 10.63 15.08 -19.20
C TRP A 420 10.87 14.84 -20.69
N GLY A 421 12.09 14.45 -21.06
CA GLY A 421 12.48 14.16 -22.44
C GLY A 421 13.09 15.33 -23.22
N THR A 422 13.07 16.55 -22.67
CA THR A 422 13.56 17.77 -23.35
C THR A 422 14.70 18.49 -22.62
N SER A 423 15.18 17.98 -21.49
CA SER A 423 16.17 18.59 -20.62
C SER A 423 17.45 17.75 -20.60
N TYR A 424 18.37 18.04 -21.50
CA TYR A 424 19.73 17.53 -21.41
C TYR A 424 20.64 18.41 -22.23
N TRP A 425 21.40 19.25 -21.54
CA TRP A 425 22.72 19.77 -21.92
C TRP A 425 22.97 21.05 -21.14
N HIS A 426 23.95 21.06 -20.25
CA HIS A 426 24.45 22.28 -19.63
C HIS A 426 25.54 22.92 -20.52
N PRO A 427 25.24 23.99 -21.28
CA PRO A 427 26.28 24.71 -22.00
C PRO A 427 27.31 25.27 -21.03
N THR A 428 28.59 25.13 -21.38
CA THR A 428 29.69 25.86 -20.73
C THR A 428 29.52 27.40 -20.71
N SER A 429 28.55 27.96 -21.44
CA SER A 429 28.23 29.40 -21.46
C SER A 429 26.72 29.65 -21.27
N GLN A 430 26.16 29.23 -20.14
CA GLN A 430 24.79 29.55 -19.72
C GLN A 430 24.69 30.91 -19.01
N PRO A 431 23.50 31.54 -19.00
CA PRO A 431 23.21 32.67 -18.13
C PRO A 431 23.61 32.36 -16.68
N PRO A 432 24.22 33.31 -15.95
CA PRO A 432 24.64 33.06 -14.57
C PRO A 432 23.47 32.74 -13.63
N GLU A 433 22.25 33.15 -13.98
CA GLU A 433 21.02 32.87 -13.25
C GLU A 433 20.46 31.45 -13.46
N THR A 434 20.91 30.70 -14.48
CA THR A 434 20.44 29.35 -14.77
C THR A 434 20.70 28.42 -13.57
N ALA A 435 19.63 27.93 -12.97
CA ALA A 435 19.61 26.97 -11.86
C ALA A 435 18.17 26.54 -11.59
N VAL A 436 18.01 25.55 -10.70
CA VAL A 436 16.72 25.29 -10.05
C VAL A 436 16.65 26.10 -8.77
N TYR A 437 15.53 26.77 -8.51
CA TYR A 437 15.29 27.53 -7.28
C TYR A 437 14.13 26.93 -6.51
N THR A 438 14.22 26.95 -5.17
CA THR A 438 13.11 26.57 -4.30
C THR A 438 12.73 27.69 -3.37
N PHE A 439 11.43 27.94 -3.22
CA PHE A 439 10.91 29.04 -2.40
C PHE A 439 9.62 28.65 -1.67
N HIS A 440 9.54 28.97 -0.38
CA HIS A 440 8.32 28.81 0.40
C HIS A 440 7.54 30.13 0.44
N ASP A 441 6.53 30.25 -0.42
CA ASP A 441 5.65 31.42 -0.47
C ASP A 441 4.58 31.34 0.61
N THR A 442 4.73 32.18 1.63
CA THR A 442 3.75 32.39 2.70
C THR A 442 2.98 33.71 2.56
N SER A 443 3.17 34.39 1.43
CA SER A 443 2.53 35.68 1.16
C SER A 443 1.05 35.49 0.84
N GLN A 444 0.25 36.54 1.08
CA GLN A 444 -1.19 36.53 0.76
C GLN A 444 -2.01 35.39 1.39
N GLY A 445 -1.48 34.74 2.44
CA GLY A 445 -2.12 33.57 3.07
C GLY A 445 -1.92 32.26 2.32
N ARG A 446 -0.99 32.21 1.36
CA ARG A 446 -0.54 30.99 0.70
C ARG A 446 0.33 30.16 1.64
N ASN A 447 0.41 28.86 1.36
CA ASN A 447 1.37 27.95 1.96
C ASN A 447 1.99 27.10 0.84
N TRP A 448 2.69 27.75 -0.08
CA TRP A 448 3.13 27.15 -1.34
C TRP A 448 4.62 26.87 -1.32
N PHE A 449 5.00 25.65 -1.65
CA PHE A 449 6.40 25.31 -1.93
C PHE A 449 6.62 25.28 -3.44
N VAL A 450 7.42 26.23 -3.93
CA VAL A 450 7.67 26.48 -5.35
C VAL A 450 9.02 25.91 -5.73
N ILE A 451 9.07 25.17 -6.84
CA ILE A 451 10.28 24.67 -7.50
C ILE A 451 10.34 25.26 -8.90
N GLU A 452 11.23 26.21 -9.13
CA GLU A 452 11.38 26.91 -10.42
C GLU A 452 12.64 26.45 -11.15
N TYR A 453 12.47 25.91 -12.35
CA TYR A 453 13.54 25.71 -13.31
C TYR A 453 13.74 27.01 -14.08
N HIS A 454 14.70 27.84 -13.65
CA HIS A 454 14.88 29.19 -14.18
C HIS A 454 15.92 29.21 -15.30
N GLN A 455 15.51 29.70 -16.49
CA GLN A 455 16.34 29.72 -17.69
C GLN A 455 17.10 28.40 -17.91
N TYR A 456 16.38 27.29 -17.85
CA TYR A 456 16.95 25.95 -17.95
C TYR A 456 17.13 25.55 -19.42
N PRO A 457 18.30 25.02 -19.83
CA PRO A 457 18.58 24.73 -21.23
C PRO A 457 17.71 23.56 -21.76
N ASN A 458 17.24 23.70 -23.00
CA ASN A 458 16.56 22.60 -23.69
C ASN A 458 17.55 21.72 -24.49
N LEU A 459 17.14 20.47 -24.77
CA LEU A 459 17.91 19.40 -25.40
C LEU A 459 18.38 19.71 -26.82
N LEU A 460 17.75 20.68 -27.48
CA LEU A 460 18.13 21.12 -28.83
C LEU A 460 19.10 22.30 -28.83
N GLY A 461 19.45 22.84 -27.66
CA GLY A 461 20.47 23.88 -27.48
C GLY A 461 20.12 25.23 -28.08
N SER A 462 18.83 25.50 -28.32
CA SER A 462 18.34 26.68 -29.06
C SER A 462 17.46 27.62 -28.24
N GLY A 463 17.42 27.47 -26.92
CA GLY A 463 16.71 28.37 -26.01
C GLY A 463 16.83 27.96 -24.55
N TYR A 464 16.11 28.68 -23.70
CA TYR A 464 15.98 28.39 -22.28
C TYR A 464 14.50 28.35 -21.93
N ASP A 465 14.11 27.34 -21.16
CA ASP A 465 12.78 27.19 -20.63
C ASP A 465 12.73 27.78 -19.22
N THR A 466 11.58 28.32 -18.83
CA THR A 466 11.35 28.82 -17.47
C THR A 466 9.98 28.33 -17.04
N MET A 467 9.99 27.42 -16.08
CA MET A 467 8.83 26.63 -15.68
C MET A 467 8.90 26.30 -14.19
N GLU A 468 7.77 26.08 -13.55
CA GLU A 468 7.70 25.82 -12.12
C GLU A 468 6.70 24.72 -11.74
N VAL A 469 6.99 24.07 -10.62
CA VAL A 469 6.05 23.24 -9.86
C VAL A 469 5.71 23.99 -8.57
N ILE A 470 4.42 24.13 -8.28
CA ILE A 470 3.91 24.67 -7.03
C ILE A 470 3.19 23.55 -6.30
N LEU A 471 3.67 23.24 -5.10
CA LEU A 471 3.00 22.34 -4.15
C LEU A 471 2.23 23.20 -3.15
N ASP A 472 0.91 23.10 -3.12
CA ASP A 472 0.11 23.70 -2.07
C ASP A 472 0.11 22.78 -0.84
N LEU A 473 0.81 23.18 0.22
CA LEU A 473 1.02 22.35 1.39
C LEU A 473 -0.24 22.23 2.28
N ASP A 474 -1.25 23.07 2.07
CA ASP A 474 -2.52 23.01 2.81
C ASP A 474 -3.52 22.07 2.12
N SER A 475 -3.63 22.14 0.78
CA SER A 475 -4.61 21.37 0.00
C SER A 475 -4.05 20.09 -0.62
N TYR A 476 -2.73 19.97 -0.69
CA TYR A 476 -1.99 18.92 -1.42
C TYR A 476 -2.20 18.93 -2.93
N GLU A 477 -2.68 20.04 -3.47
CA GLU A 477 -2.83 20.26 -4.91
C GLU A 477 -1.49 20.68 -5.54
N ILE A 478 -1.34 20.40 -6.83
CA ILE A 478 -0.11 20.67 -7.57
C ILE A 478 -0.46 21.58 -8.74
N THR A 479 0.33 22.62 -8.96
CA THR A 479 0.21 23.46 -10.16
C THR A 479 1.54 23.49 -10.89
N LEU A 480 1.52 23.22 -12.20
CA LEU A 480 2.64 23.40 -13.10
C LEU A 480 2.40 24.67 -13.91
N GLN A 481 3.42 25.52 -14.04
CA GLN A 481 3.32 26.71 -14.89
C GLN A 481 4.51 26.82 -15.84
N TYR A 482 4.26 27.32 -17.04
CA TYR A 482 5.25 27.49 -18.10
C TYR A 482 5.33 28.95 -18.50
N GLN A 483 6.31 29.69 -17.97
CA GLN A 483 6.53 31.08 -18.37
C GLN A 483 7.16 31.16 -19.76
N THR A 484 8.07 30.25 -20.08
CA THR A 484 8.67 30.12 -21.40
C THR A 484 8.95 28.65 -21.69
N VAL A 485 8.45 28.13 -22.81
CA VAL A 485 8.73 26.76 -23.26
C VAL A 485 9.00 26.73 -24.77
N VAL A 486 10.25 26.49 -25.14
CA VAL A 486 10.72 26.64 -26.53
C VAL A 486 10.49 25.37 -27.35
N TYR A 487 10.60 24.19 -26.73
CA TYR A 487 10.39 22.89 -27.39
C TYR A 487 9.46 21.98 -26.59
N HIS A 488 8.19 22.05 -26.94
CA HIS A 488 7.10 21.30 -26.29
C HIS A 488 6.77 19.97 -26.97
N ASN A 489 7.42 19.64 -28.08
CA ASN A 489 7.00 18.50 -28.90
C ASN A 489 7.45 17.15 -28.36
N PHE A 490 8.49 17.09 -27.53
CA PHE A 490 9.08 15.84 -27.01
C PHE A 490 8.96 15.75 -25.48
N ALA A 491 7.98 16.47 -24.94
CA ALA A 491 7.76 16.61 -23.51
C ALA A 491 6.82 15.52 -23.00
N VAL A 492 7.18 14.91 -21.87
CA VAL A 492 6.26 14.18 -21.02
C VAL A 492 5.91 15.06 -19.83
N VAL A 493 4.61 15.30 -19.65
CA VAL A 493 4.05 16.08 -18.55
C VAL A 493 2.93 15.29 -17.89
N GLY A 494 2.98 15.19 -16.57
CA GLY A 494 2.01 14.44 -15.80
C GLY A 494 2.48 14.17 -14.39
N ILE A 495 1.67 13.41 -13.66
CA ILE A 495 1.99 12.96 -12.30
C ILE A 495 1.70 11.46 -12.17
N GLU A 496 2.44 10.75 -11.34
CA GLU A 496 2.13 9.35 -11.02
C GLU A 496 2.58 8.92 -9.62
N ASN A 497 1.97 7.85 -9.12
CA ASN A 497 2.27 7.30 -7.80
C ASN A 497 3.56 6.47 -7.78
N GLN A 498 4.01 6.09 -6.58
CA GLN A 498 5.27 5.36 -6.37
C GLN A 498 5.33 3.98 -7.04
N THR A 499 4.19 3.41 -7.46
CA THR A 499 4.15 2.11 -8.13
C THR A 499 4.02 2.21 -9.65
N GLY A 500 3.79 3.41 -10.19
CA GLY A 500 3.51 3.61 -11.62
C GLY A 500 2.21 2.95 -12.09
N LEU A 501 1.30 2.65 -11.17
CA LEU A 501 0.00 2.02 -11.49
C LEU A 501 -1.14 3.05 -11.53
N GLU A 502 -0.92 4.23 -10.99
CA GLU A 502 -1.89 5.32 -10.97
C GLU A 502 -1.18 6.63 -11.33
N GLY A 503 -1.75 7.38 -12.27
CA GLY A 503 -1.13 8.60 -12.78
C GLY A 503 -2.06 9.34 -13.73
N ILE A 504 -1.74 10.60 -13.99
CA ILE A 504 -2.42 11.45 -14.95
C ILE A 504 -1.39 11.94 -15.95
N LEU A 505 -1.50 11.45 -17.17
CA LEU A 505 -0.80 12.01 -18.31
C LEU A 505 -1.49 13.29 -18.76
N TYR A 506 -0.76 14.40 -18.81
CA TYR A 506 -1.20 15.59 -19.51
C TYR A 506 -0.80 15.54 -20.99
N VAL A 507 0.49 15.37 -21.29
CA VAL A 507 0.98 15.22 -22.67
C VAL A 507 2.22 14.33 -22.70
N ASN A 508 2.34 13.48 -23.72
CA ASN A 508 3.56 12.74 -24.08
C ASN A 508 3.71 12.83 -25.61
N ASP A 509 4.78 13.44 -26.11
CA ASP A 509 5.08 13.62 -27.55
C ASP A 509 3.88 14.21 -28.34
N GLN A 510 3.33 15.32 -27.83
CA GLN A 510 2.12 15.99 -28.35
C GLN A 510 0.82 15.17 -28.29
N VAL A 511 0.79 14.07 -27.55
CA VAL A 511 -0.43 13.25 -27.37
C VAL A 511 -0.95 13.43 -25.95
N PRO A 512 -2.23 13.82 -25.78
CA PRO A 512 -3.23 14.04 -26.83
C PRO A 512 -3.07 15.42 -27.50
N LEU A 513 -3.44 15.53 -28.79
CA LEU A 513 -3.19 16.72 -29.63
C LEU A 513 -3.82 18.02 -29.12
N GLN A 514 -4.82 17.93 -28.25
CA GLN A 514 -5.43 19.11 -27.62
C GLN A 514 -4.60 19.71 -26.48
N ASN A 515 -3.63 18.95 -25.94
CA ASN A 515 -2.77 19.39 -24.85
C ASN A 515 -1.41 19.77 -25.45
N ILE A 516 -1.13 21.06 -25.51
CA ILE A 516 0.09 21.60 -26.12
C ILE A 516 0.73 22.52 -25.09
N LEU A 517 2.00 22.29 -24.74
CA LEU A 517 2.70 23.25 -23.88
C LEU A 517 2.99 24.52 -24.67
N HIS A 518 2.74 25.67 -24.06
CA HIS A 518 3.05 26.98 -24.59
C HIS A 518 3.33 27.95 -23.45
N ASP A 519 3.86 29.11 -23.79
CA ASP A 519 4.09 30.20 -22.83
C ASP A 519 2.77 30.64 -22.19
N GLU A 520 2.83 30.99 -20.90
CA GLU A 520 1.67 31.40 -20.08
C GLU A 520 0.60 30.29 -19.90
N LEU A 521 1.01 29.02 -19.99
CA LEU A 521 0.17 27.87 -19.64
C LEU A 521 0.26 27.56 -18.14
N ALA A 522 -0.89 27.29 -17.50
CA ALA A 522 -0.95 26.66 -16.19
C ALA A 522 -1.74 25.35 -16.26
N LEU A 523 -1.22 24.33 -15.59
CA LEU A 523 -1.83 23.02 -15.43
C LEU A 523 -1.99 22.76 -13.93
N HIS A 524 -3.21 22.46 -13.51
CA HIS A 524 -3.55 22.22 -12.12
C HIS A 524 -4.00 20.78 -11.92
N PHE A 525 -3.33 20.07 -11.01
CA PHE A 525 -3.72 18.78 -10.50
C PHE A 525 -4.42 18.96 -9.15
N GLY A 526 -5.75 18.98 -9.19
CA GLY A 526 -6.59 19.13 -8.00
C GLY A 526 -6.86 17.79 -7.32
N VAL A 527 -7.17 17.83 -6.03
CA VAL A 527 -7.38 16.62 -5.21
C VAL A 527 -8.86 16.26 -5.12
N GLY A 528 -9.21 15.01 -5.41
CA GLY A 528 -10.57 14.46 -5.29
C GLY A 528 -11.31 14.38 -6.62
N GLN A 529 -12.59 14.78 -6.63
CA GLN A 529 -13.41 14.79 -7.84
C GLN A 529 -13.25 16.12 -8.57
N PRO A 530 -13.20 16.14 -9.92
CA PRO A 530 -13.16 17.39 -10.67
C PRO A 530 -14.42 18.21 -10.37
N PRO A 531 -14.31 19.54 -10.26
CA PRO A 531 -15.48 20.39 -10.10
C PRO A 531 -16.41 20.24 -11.29
N ASP A 532 -17.72 20.32 -11.04
CA ASP A 532 -18.69 20.43 -12.12
C ASP A 532 -18.43 21.74 -12.87
N VAL A 533 -17.90 21.63 -14.09
CA VAL A 533 -17.74 22.79 -14.98
C VAL A 533 -19.11 23.11 -15.57
N TYR A 534 -19.71 24.19 -15.08
CA TYR A 534 -20.98 24.66 -15.59
C TYR A 534 -20.78 25.83 -16.56
N GLU A 535 -21.26 25.69 -17.80
CA GLU A 535 -21.27 26.82 -18.75
C GLU A 535 -22.18 27.94 -18.25
N VAL A 536 -21.59 29.09 -17.93
CA VAL A 536 -22.29 30.34 -17.62
C VAL A 536 -22.15 31.30 -18.80
N ALA A 537 -23.25 31.60 -19.48
CA ALA A 537 -23.25 32.50 -20.63
C ALA A 537 -23.92 33.84 -20.31
N PHE A 538 -23.35 34.96 -20.77
CA PHE A 538 -24.06 36.23 -20.84
C PHE A 538 -24.93 36.27 -22.10
N VAL A 539 -26.21 36.62 -21.93
CA VAL A 539 -27.17 36.75 -23.03
C VAL A 539 -27.72 38.19 -23.09
N PRO A 540 -27.60 38.88 -24.23
CA PRO A 540 -26.90 38.44 -25.45
C PRO A 540 -25.37 38.50 -25.29
N ALA A 541 -24.64 37.62 -26.00
CA ALA A 541 -23.16 37.58 -25.99
C ALA A 541 -22.52 38.84 -26.61
N GLU A 542 -23.27 39.56 -27.45
CA GLU A 542 -22.91 40.87 -27.96
C GLU A 542 -24.12 41.82 -27.84
N ALA A 543 -23.87 43.04 -27.37
CA ALA A 543 -24.88 44.09 -27.34
C ALA A 543 -24.32 45.38 -27.95
N ALA A 544 -25.05 45.96 -28.90
CA ALA A 544 -24.70 47.22 -29.53
C ALA A 544 -25.85 48.23 -29.36
N ALA A 545 -25.52 49.45 -28.98
CA ALA A 545 -26.47 50.54 -28.89
C ALA A 545 -25.85 51.87 -29.35
N THR A 546 -26.67 52.74 -29.93
CA THR A 546 -26.26 54.06 -30.41
C THR A 546 -26.67 55.14 -29.40
N GLY A 547 -25.69 55.92 -28.93
CA GLY A 547 -25.88 57.02 -27.99
C GLY A 547 -25.68 58.39 -28.62
N VAL A 548 -26.25 59.43 -27.99
CA VAL A 548 -25.96 60.83 -28.32
C VAL A 548 -24.69 61.25 -27.56
N PRO A 549 -23.83 62.14 -28.10
CA PRO A 549 -22.69 62.64 -27.34
C PRO A 549 -23.12 63.18 -25.97
N ASN A 550 -22.44 62.74 -24.90
CA ASN A 550 -22.73 63.05 -23.50
C ASN A 550 -24.02 62.45 -22.91
N SER A 551 -24.56 61.36 -23.49
CA SER A 551 -25.61 60.55 -22.85
C SER A 551 -25.08 59.19 -22.37
N THR A 552 -25.69 58.65 -21.32
CA THR A 552 -25.45 57.26 -20.86
C THR A 552 -26.22 56.27 -21.73
N VAL A 553 -25.59 55.15 -22.07
CA VAL A 553 -26.22 53.99 -22.72
C VAL A 553 -26.17 52.83 -21.72
N GLU A 554 -27.33 52.23 -21.44
CA GLU A 554 -27.45 51.10 -20.52
C GLU A 554 -27.58 49.79 -21.30
N TYR A 555 -26.83 48.77 -20.87
CA TYR A 555 -26.93 47.40 -21.39
C TYR A 555 -27.53 46.51 -20.31
N LEU A 556 -28.46 45.64 -20.69
CA LEU A 556 -28.96 44.56 -19.84
C LEU A 556 -28.39 43.24 -20.36
N LEU A 557 -27.52 42.62 -19.57
CA LEU A 557 -27.01 41.27 -19.82
C LEU A 557 -27.66 40.33 -18.81
N THR A 558 -28.11 39.17 -19.28
CA THR A 558 -28.68 38.12 -18.43
C THR A 558 -27.66 36.99 -18.30
N LEU A 559 -27.37 36.57 -17.06
CA LEU A 559 -26.64 35.33 -16.82
C LEU A 559 -27.59 34.15 -17.11
N ALA A 560 -27.26 33.34 -18.12
CA ALA A 560 -27.94 32.10 -18.44
C ALA A 560 -27.07 30.92 -18.02
N HIS A 561 -27.69 29.90 -17.44
CA HIS A 561 -27.05 28.66 -17.00
C HIS A 561 -27.91 27.47 -17.42
N THR A 562 -27.29 26.35 -17.78
CA THR A 562 -27.98 25.18 -18.36
C THR A 562 -28.31 24.07 -17.35
N SER A 563 -27.86 24.13 -16.11
CA SER A 563 -28.22 23.14 -15.08
C SER A 563 -29.04 23.74 -13.94
N ASN A 564 -29.92 22.90 -13.36
CA ASN A 564 -30.67 23.24 -12.16
C ASN A 564 -29.68 23.29 -10.99
N LEU A 565 -29.36 24.48 -10.50
CA LEU A 565 -28.78 24.67 -9.16
C LEU A 565 -29.72 24.02 -8.13
N THR A 566 -29.19 23.08 -7.34
CA THR A 566 -29.77 22.71 -6.03
C THR A 566 -29.05 23.41 -4.91
#